data_AF-A0A5J4Z162-F1
#
_entry.id   AF-A0A5J4Z162-F1
#
_cell.length_a   1.000
_cell.length_b   1.000
_cell.length_c   1.000
_cell.angle_alpha   90.00
_cell.angle_beta   90.00
_cell.angle_gamma   90.00
#
_symmetry.space_group_name_H-M   'P 1'
#
loop_
_entity.id
_entity.type
_entity.pdbx_description
1 polymer ?
#
loop_
_entity_poly.entity_id
_entity_poly.type
_entity_poly.pdbx_seq_one_letter_code
_entity_poly.pdbx_strand_id
1 'polypeptide(L)'
;MAFVTGGVGAVVRPGTAVSRGVVCARQQARPRAAALQMGVSDVSITLSGVAASQPVSAPAKMSLEDRQLLVLQAIKQVFGNAYVMEEERASFAKQESMFLSGELSVREFVRELALSDTYRRRFFEPCGPYRFVELNMKHLLGRGPISQAEVSQHVQCYVNNGYEAEISSYVDSDEYYERFGEDTVPYEQFRGTYMTAEDFNRMVSMYGAPGQSDKSLTSRARSTGVANSNKVLSLEGAGRSSKTVGRVATNTASSLTSVKSGIPPRPDIDQPRGQSSKRLVGRRLEIVPGSYMYLSPAEAAEYRAQQAAVSQVSAAFSADVQSKMAQVSKLKRELAALGLSV
;
A
#
# COMPACT_ATOMS: atom_id res chain seq x y z
N MET A 1 9.18 -24.07 -67.17
CA MET A 1 8.67 -23.82 -68.54
C MET A 1 7.20 -23.46 -68.44
N ALA A 2 6.79 -22.35 -69.07
CA ALA A 2 5.42 -21.87 -69.43
C ALA A 2 4.38 -21.74 -68.27
N PHE A 3 3.87 -20.58 -67.83
CA PHE A 3 3.17 -19.44 -68.49
C PHE A 3 1.93 -19.81 -69.32
N VAL A 4 0.72 -19.48 -68.81
CA VAL A 4 -0.53 -18.98 -69.47
C VAL A 4 -1.48 -18.54 -68.31
N THR A 5 -1.62 -17.27 -67.90
CA THR A 5 -2.45 -16.12 -68.38
C THR A 5 -3.99 -16.26 -68.35
N GLY A 6 -4.65 -15.34 -67.62
CA GLY A 6 -6.08 -14.93 -67.71
C GLY A 6 -6.82 -15.03 -66.36
N GLY A 7 -7.36 -14.00 -65.68
CA GLY A 7 -7.44 -12.55 -65.92
C GLY A 7 -8.86 -12.06 -66.16
N VAL A 8 -9.74 -11.91 -65.14
CA VAL A 8 -10.89 -10.96 -65.01
C VAL A 8 -11.45 -11.08 -63.57
N GLY A 9 -11.83 -10.08 -62.77
CA GLY A 9 -11.85 -8.63 -62.87
C GLY A 9 -12.22 -8.03 -61.50
N ALA A 10 -11.54 -6.96 -61.10
CA ALA A 10 -11.85 -6.18 -59.91
C ALA A 10 -12.87 -5.09 -60.29
N VAL A 11 -14.05 -5.11 -59.67
CA VAL A 11 -15.06 -4.08 -59.84
C VAL A 11 -14.73 -2.92 -58.93
N VAL A 12 -14.14 -1.86 -59.51
CA VAL A 12 -14.10 -0.52 -58.92
C VAL A 12 -15.31 0.24 -59.44
N ARG A 13 -16.11 0.84 -58.54
CA ARG A 13 -17.07 1.88 -58.90
C ARG A 13 -16.92 3.12 -58.02
N PRO A 14 -17.23 4.30 -58.57
CA PRO A 14 -16.63 5.58 -58.21
C PRO A 14 -17.57 6.44 -57.35
N GLY A 15 -17.01 7.45 -56.68
CA GLY A 15 -17.79 8.43 -55.91
C GLY A 15 -16.95 9.52 -55.26
N THR A 16 -16.41 10.43 -56.08
CA THR A 16 -15.92 11.75 -55.66
C THR A 16 -17.08 12.69 -55.29
N ALA A 17 -17.02 13.31 -54.11
CA ALA A 17 -17.63 14.61 -53.81
C ALA A 17 -16.93 15.22 -52.57
N VAL A 18 -15.95 16.10 -52.79
CA VAL A 18 -16.05 17.57 -52.58
C VAL A 18 -16.23 17.99 -51.12
N SER A 19 -15.14 18.60 -50.63
CA SER A 19 -15.05 19.44 -49.45
C SER A 19 -16.16 20.48 -49.36
N ARG A 20 -16.85 20.52 -48.22
CA ARG A 20 -17.48 21.74 -47.72
C ARG A 20 -16.90 22.06 -46.35
N GLY A 21 -16.06 23.09 -46.32
CA GLY A 21 -15.65 23.73 -45.08
C GLY A 21 -16.89 24.25 -44.36
N VAL A 22 -17.07 23.80 -43.12
CA VAL A 22 -17.94 24.46 -42.17
C VAL A 22 -17.05 25.34 -41.31
N VAL A 23 -17.15 26.61 -41.65
CA VAL A 23 -16.82 27.83 -40.91
C VAL A 23 -16.45 27.60 -39.44
N CYS A 24 -15.25 28.05 -39.12
CA CYS A 24 -14.74 28.34 -37.78
C CYS A 24 -15.77 29.12 -36.96
N ALA A 25 -16.54 28.40 -36.12
CA ALA A 25 -17.34 29.01 -35.08
C ALA A 25 -16.41 29.40 -33.93
N ARG A 26 -15.92 30.64 -34.04
CA ARG A 26 -15.50 31.55 -32.97
C ARG A 26 -15.70 30.95 -31.57
N GLN A 27 -14.66 30.31 -31.02
CA GLN A 27 -14.62 29.98 -29.60
C GLN A 27 -14.78 31.29 -28.83
N GLN A 28 -15.97 31.50 -28.25
CA GLN A 28 -16.20 32.59 -27.34
C GLN A 28 -15.24 32.39 -26.16
N ALA A 29 -14.28 33.31 -26.06
CA ALA A 29 -13.38 33.43 -24.93
C ALA A 29 -14.21 33.47 -23.64
N ARG A 30 -14.06 32.45 -22.79
CA ARG A 30 -14.57 32.51 -21.43
C ARG A 30 -13.82 33.63 -20.70
N PRO A 31 -14.52 34.47 -19.90
CA PRO A 31 -13.90 35.60 -19.24
C PRO A 31 -12.80 35.11 -18.29
N ARG A 32 -11.64 35.78 -18.35
CA ARG A 32 -10.56 35.67 -17.37
C ARG A 32 -11.16 35.93 -15.99
N ALA A 33 -11.20 34.89 -15.15
CA ALA A 33 -11.38 35.07 -13.73
C ALA A 33 -10.28 35.99 -13.22
N ALA A 34 -10.67 36.96 -12.39
CA ALA A 34 -9.85 38.03 -11.87
C ALA A 34 -8.52 37.52 -11.30
N ALA A 35 -7.45 38.23 -11.63
CA ALA A 35 -6.13 38.05 -11.03
C ALA A 35 -6.22 38.31 -9.52
N LEU A 36 -6.14 37.25 -8.73
CA LEU A 36 -5.75 37.31 -7.33
C LEU A 36 -4.28 37.69 -7.26
N GLN A 37 -3.99 38.87 -6.76
CA GLN A 37 -2.68 39.21 -6.24
C GLN A 37 -2.56 38.56 -4.86
N MET A 38 -2.09 37.32 -4.81
CA MET A 38 -1.77 36.62 -3.58
C MET A 38 -0.43 35.90 -3.74
N GLY A 39 0.39 36.04 -2.70
CA GLY A 39 1.82 35.79 -2.68
C GLY A 39 2.26 34.37 -3.04
N VAL A 40 3.53 34.32 -3.42
CA VAL A 40 4.35 33.13 -3.60
C VAL A 40 4.42 32.31 -2.30
N SER A 41 3.50 31.37 -2.18
CA SER A 41 3.63 30.15 -1.37
C SER A 41 2.65 29.14 -1.96
N ASP A 42 3.07 27.89 -2.05
CA ASP A 42 2.27 26.74 -2.52
C ASP A 42 2.38 26.40 -4.01
N VAL A 43 3.58 25.98 -4.41
CA VAL A 43 3.70 24.90 -5.40
C VAL A 43 3.08 23.66 -4.74
N SER A 44 1.77 23.50 -4.90
CA SER A 44 1.03 22.33 -4.45
C SER A 44 1.34 21.14 -5.36
N ILE A 45 2.52 20.57 -5.16
CA ILE A 45 2.72 19.14 -5.41
C ILE A 45 1.75 18.45 -4.44
N THR A 46 0.66 17.90 -4.96
CA THR A 46 -0.41 17.28 -4.18
C THR A 46 0.16 16.35 -3.11
N LEU A 47 -0.27 16.53 -1.85
CA LEU A 47 0.13 15.78 -0.66
C LEU A 47 0.08 14.24 -0.84
N SER A 48 -0.72 13.75 -1.80
CA SER A 48 -0.90 12.34 -2.09
C SER A 48 0.25 11.68 -2.88
N GLY A 49 1.12 12.48 -3.53
CA GLY A 49 2.21 11.96 -4.37
C GLY A 49 3.53 11.68 -3.64
N VAL A 50 3.71 12.28 -2.46
CA VAL A 50 4.94 12.16 -1.64
C VAL A 50 4.68 11.35 -0.35
N ALA A 51 3.42 10.99 -0.07
CA ALA A 51 2.99 10.40 1.20
C ALA A 51 3.35 8.91 1.42
N ALA A 52 4.08 8.25 0.51
CA ALA A 52 4.43 6.84 0.72
C ALA A 52 5.53 6.64 1.78
N SER A 53 6.39 7.64 2.01
CA SER A 53 7.56 7.48 2.90
C SER A 53 8.19 8.77 3.41
N GLN A 54 7.39 9.77 3.78
CA GLN A 54 7.98 10.96 4.41
C GLN A 54 8.65 10.58 5.74
N PRO A 55 9.85 11.13 6.04
CA PRO A 55 10.53 10.89 7.30
C PRO A 55 9.65 11.40 8.44
N VAL A 56 9.19 10.49 9.30
CA VAL A 56 8.58 10.88 10.57
C VAL A 56 9.72 10.96 11.57
N SER A 57 10.21 12.18 11.77
CA SER A 57 11.24 12.49 12.76
C SER A 57 10.61 12.96 14.06
N ALA A 58 11.22 12.62 15.19
CA ALA A 58 10.80 13.09 16.49
C ALA A 58 10.94 14.63 16.58
N PRO A 59 9.87 15.39 16.84
CA PRO A 59 9.97 16.82 17.09
C PRO A 59 10.67 17.11 18.42
N ALA A 60 11.36 18.24 18.53
CA ALA A 60 12.10 18.66 19.74
C ALA A 60 11.25 18.74 21.03
N LYS A 61 9.92 18.81 20.90
CA LYS A 61 8.95 18.60 21.99
C LYS A 61 7.93 17.59 21.50
N MET A 62 7.98 16.36 22.00
CA MET A 62 7.04 15.31 21.61
C MET A 62 5.81 15.32 22.50
N SER A 63 4.63 15.42 21.89
CA SER A 63 3.38 15.05 22.57
C SER A 63 3.28 13.53 22.72
N LEU A 64 2.41 13.05 23.62
CA LEU A 64 2.16 11.61 23.76
C LEU A 64 1.55 11.02 22.46
N GLU A 65 0.73 11.80 21.76
CA GLU A 65 0.14 11.39 20.47
C GLU A 65 1.22 11.20 19.40
N ASP A 66 2.20 12.10 19.32
CA ASP A 66 3.32 11.98 18.37
C ASP A 66 4.16 10.74 18.66
N ARG A 67 4.43 10.43 19.94
CA ARG A 67 5.15 9.21 20.32
C ARG A 67 4.39 7.95 19.92
N GLN A 68 3.07 7.93 20.12
CA GLN A 68 2.24 6.80 19.69
C GLN A 68 2.24 6.63 18.16
N LEU A 69 2.21 7.73 17.39
CA LEU A 69 2.31 7.67 15.94
C LEU A 69 3.68 7.11 15.49
N LEU A 70 4.76 7.50 16.15
CA LEU A 70 6.10 6.96 15.89
C LEU A 70 6.21 5.49 16.22
N VAL A 71 5.61 5.03 17.32
CA VAL A 71 5.53 3.59 17.64
C VAL A 71 4.85 2.82 16.51
N LEU A 72 3.69 3.30 16.04
CA LEU A 72 2.96 2.64 14.95
C LEU A 72 3.77 2.61 13.65
N GLN A 73 4.46 3.70 13.33
CA GLN A 73 5.29 3.79 12.14
C GLN A 73 6.53 2.88 12.25
N ALA A 74 7.16 2.80 13.42
CA ALA A 74 8.29 1.91 13.67
C ALA A 74 7.87 0.45 13.55
N ILE A 75 6.73 0.06 14.15
CA ILE A 75 6.16 -1.29 14.00
C ILE A 75 5.88 -1.58 12.52
N LYS A 76 5.28 -0.64 11.78
CA LYS A 76 4.98 -0.82 10.35
C LYS A 76 6.25 -1.04 9.53
N GLN A 77 7.31 -0.27 9.77
CA GLN A 77 8.56 -0.38 9.03
C GLN A 77 9.34 -1.66 9.42
N VAL A 78 9.59 -1.86 10.71
CA VAL A 78 10.40 -2.97 11.22
C VAL A 78 9.74 -4.30 10.87
N PHE A 79 8.42 -4.44 11.03
CA PHE A 79 7.72 -5.66 10.64
C PHE A 79 7.32 -5.72 9.16
N GLY A 80 7.70 -4.74 8.33
CA GLY A 80 7.43 -4.78 6.88
C GLY A 80 5.95 -4.86 6.53
N ASN A 81 5.12 -4.06 7.21
CA ASN A 81 3.66 -4.07 7.09
C ASN A 81 3.02 -5.44 7.39
N ALA A 82 3.65 -6.24 8.25
CA ALA A 82 3.02 -7.45 8.77
C ALA A 82 2.05 -7.09 9.90
N TYR A 83 0.92 -7.78 9.94
CA TYR A 83 -0.04 -7.64 11.05
C TYR A 83 0.57 -8.22 12.33
N VAL A 84 0.67 -7.38 13.36
CA VAL A 84 1.08 -7.75 14.71
C VAL A 84 -0.15 -7.76 15.58
N MET A 85 -0.47 -8.91 16.18
CA MET A 85 -1.64 -9.05 17.05
C MET A 85 -1.33 -8.62 18.48
N GLU A 86 -2.35 -8.46 19.32
CA GLU A 86 -2.19 -7.98 20.71
C GLU A 86 -1.24 -8.85 21.53
N GLU A 87 -1.31 -10.17 21.37
CA GLU A 87 -0.42 -11.12 22.06
C GLU A 87 1.04 -10.97 21.63
N GLU A 88 1.28 -10.75 20.35
CA GLU A 88 2.62 -10.50 19.82
C GLU A 88 3.14 -9.14 20.29
N ARG A 89 2.25 -8.13 20.37
CA ARG A 89 2.59 -6.80 20.90
C ARG A 89 2.95 -6.85 22.38
N ALA A 90 2.34 -7.74 23.15
CA ALA A 90 2.68 -7.95 24.55
C ALA A 90 4.16 -8.39 24.75
N SER A 91 4.76 -9.07 23.76
CA SER A 91 6.17 -9.49 23.84
C SER A 91 7.18 -8.34 23.89
N PHE A 92 6.82 -7.17 23.34
CA PHE A 92 7.67 -5.97 23.34
C PHE A 92 6.99 -4.75 24.01
N ALA A 93 5.95 -4.99 24.81
CA ALA A 93 5.20 -3.92 25.48
C ALA A 93 6.07 -3.14 26.48
N LYS A 94 7.07 -3.79 27.09
CA LYS A 94 8.02 -3.13 28.00
C LYS A 94 8.82 -2.04 27.27
N GLN A 95 9.33 -2.37 26.08
CA GLN A 95 10.13 -1.46 25.27
C GLN A 95 9.27 -0.35 24.67
N GLU A 96 8.02 -0.64 24.31
CA GLU A 96 7.05 0.39 23.95
C GLU A 96 6.83 1.38 25.10
N SER A 97 6.64 0.89 26.33
CA SER A 97 6.47 1.75 27.50
C SER A 97 7.69 2.63 27.78
N MET A 98 8.91 2.08 27.64
CA MET A 98 10.17 2.82 27.81
C MET A 98 10.35 3.91 26.74
N PHE A 99 9.92 3.65 25.50
CA PHE A 99 9.91 4.66 24.46
C PHE A 99 8.88 5.77 24.72
N LEU A 100 7.68 5.39 25.19
CA LEU A 100 6.63 6.35 25.55
C LEU A 100 7.02 7.23 26.74
N SER A 101 7.79 6.71 27.72
CA SER A 101 8.36 7.52 28.81
C SER A 101 9.50 8.44 28.34
N GLY A 102 10.15 8.11 27.23
CA GLY A 102 11.28 8.85 26.66
C GLY A 102 12.64 8.41 27.21
N GLU A 103 12.72 7.19 27.75
CA GLU A 103 13.98 6.59 28.21
C GLU A 103 14.82 6.04 27.05
N LEU A 104 14.16 5.64 25.96
CA LEU A 104 14.79 5.10 24.75
C LEU A 104 14.73 6.11 23.60
N SER A 105 15.82 6.22 22.85
CA SER A 105 15.83 6.88 21.54
C SER A 105 15.04 6.08 20.48
N VAL A 106 14.67 6.70 19.36
CA VAL A 106 13.97 5.97 18.26
C VAL A 106 14.88 4.87 17.70
N ARG A 107 16.17 5.13 17.58
CA ARG A 107 17.17 4.14 17.15
C ARG A 107 17.23 2.92 18.07
N GLU A 108 17.31 3.13 19.38
CA GLU A 108 17.35 2.03 20.34
C GLU A 108 16.01 1.29 20.40
N PHE A 109 14.89 2.01 20.26
CA PHE A 109 13.58 1.38 20.16
C PHE A 109 13.48 0.45 18.93
N VAL A 110 14.01 0.86 17.77
CA VAL A 110 14.09 0.00 16.57
C VAL A 110 14.97 -1.22 16.81
N ARG A 111 16.11 -1.06 17.52
CA ARG A 111 16.98 -2.18 17.92
C ARG A 111 16.21 -3.19 18.77
N GLU A 112 15.54 -2.72 19.82
CA GLU A 112 14.73 -3.55 20.72
C GLU A 112 13.57 -4.26 19.99
N LEU A 113 12.89 -3.59 19.06
CA LEU A 113 11.84 -4.20 18.24
C LEU A 113 12.40 -5.34 17.38
N ALA A 114 13.57 -5.15 16.77
CA ALA A 114 14.23 -6.18 15.98
C ALA A 114 14.74 -7.33 16.86
N LEU A 115 15.17 -7.07 18.10
CA LEU A 115 15.58 -8.11 19.05
C LEU A 115 14.41 -8.91 19.64
N SER A 116 13.18 -8.40 19.53
CA SER A 116 11.99 -9.07 20.07
C SER A 116 11.78 -10.49 19.50
N ASP A 117 11.23 -11.37 20.34
CA ASP A 117 10.88 -12.74 19.95
C ASP A 117 9.92 -12.79 18.76
N THR A 118 9.03 -11.81 18.64
CA THR A 118 8.08 -11.72 17.53
C THR A 118 8.79 -11.52 16.20
N TYR A 119 9.79 -10.63 16.15
CA TYR A 119 10.58 -10.42 14.93
C TYR A 119 11.42 -11.66 14.60
N ARG A 120 12.05 -12.26 15.61
CA ARG A 120 12.84 -13.49 15.47
C ARG A 120 12.02 -14.65 14.88
N ARG A 121 10.84 -14.95 15.43
CA ARG A 121 9.96 -16.03 14.93
C ARG A 121 9.48 -15.81 13.49
N ARG A 122 9.33 -14.55 13.07
CA ARG A 122 8.80 -14.21 11.75
C ARG A 122 9.87 -14.21 10.66
N PHE A 123 11.03 -13.64 10.96
CA PHE A 123 12.04 -13.35 9.94
C PHE A 123 13.33 -14.11 10.09
N PHE A 124 13.65 -14.60 11.30
CA PHE A 124 14.87 -15.36 11.53
C PHE A 124 14.63 -16.86 11.37
N GLU A 125 13.75 -17.43 12.18
CA GLU A 125 13.50 -18.89 12.25
C GLU A 125 13.08 -19.52 10.90
N PRO A 126 12.11 -18.97 10.13
CA PRO A 126 11.65 -19.61 8.90
C PRO A 126 12.49 -19.28 7.66
N CYS A 127 13.36 -18.26 7.74
CA CYS A 127 14.10 -17.74 6.60
C CYS A 127 15.47 -18.40 6.45
N GLY A 128 15.91 -18.57 5.20
CA GLY A 128 17.32 -18.87 4.93
C GLY A 128 18.21 -17.65 5.20
N PRO A 129 19.53 -17.84 5.42
CA PRO A 129 20.45 -16.77 5.84
C PRO A 129 20.45 -15.58 4.86
N TYR A 130 20.41 -15.84 3.56
CA TYR A 130 20.34 -14.79 2.55
C TYR A 130 19.01 -14.02 2.56
N ARG A 131 17.89 -14.69 2.82
CA ARG A 131 16.57 -14.04 2.93
C ARG A 131 16.50 -13.18 4.20
N PHE A 132 17.12 -13.65 5.27
CA PHE A 132 17.18 -12.93 6.54
C PHE A 132 17.99 -11.62 6.41
N VAL A 133 19.21 -11.70 5.88
CA VAL A 133 20.05 -10.52 5.63
C VAL A 133 19.34 -9.49 4.73
N GLU A 134 18.74 -9.91 3.62
CA GLU A 134 18.05 -8.94 2.73
C GLU A 134 16.82 -8.30 3.39
N LEU A 135 16.16 -8.99 4.32
CA LEU A 135 15.03 -8.44 5.07
C LEU A 135 15.50 -7.45 6.13
N ASN A 136 16.57 -7.75 6.87
CA ASN A 136 17.14 -6.83 7.84
C ASN A 136 17.58 -5.51 7.18
N MET A 137 18.21 -5.58 6.00
CA MET A 137 18.57 -4.39 5.23
C MET A 137 17.36 -3.57 4.79
N LYS A 138 16.26 -4.23 4.45
CA LYS A 138 15.00 -3.57 4.11
C LYS A 138 14.39 -2.90 5.35
N HIS A 139 14.26 -3.63 6.45
CA HIS A 139 13.57 -3.16 7.65
C HIS A 139 14.34 -2.07 8.40
N LEU A 140 15.65 -2.25 8.59
CA LEU A 140 16.51 -1.38 9.39
C LEU A 140 17.14 -0.25 8.56
N LEU A 141 17.68 -0.56 7.37
CA LEU A 141 18.42 0.41 6.56
C LEU A 141 17.58 1.05 5.43
N GLY A 142 16.38 0.53 5.18
CA GLY A 142 15.47 1.06 4.17
C GLY A 142 15.91 0.84 2.72
N ARG A 143 16.79 -0.15 2.47
CA ARG A 143 17.36 -0.42 1.14
C ARG A 143 17.60 -1.91 0.90
N GLY A 144 17.91 -2.28 -0.34
CA GLY A 144 18.38 -3.63 -0.70
C GLY A 144 19.91 -3.79 -0.57
N PRO A 145 20.43 -5.02 -0.69
CA PRO A 145 21.87 -5.30 -0.69
C PRO A 145 22.57 -4.74 -1.94
N ILE A 146 23.70 -4.07 -1.74
CA ILE A 146 24.47 -3.40 -2.79
C ILE A 146 25.40 -4.40 -3.48
N SER A 147 26.14 -5.17 -2.69
CA SER A 147 27.15 -6.10 -3.20
C SER A 147 27.10 -7.46 -2.51
N GLN A 148 27.64 -8.48 -3.18
CA GLN A 148 27.76 -9.82 -2.59
C GLN A 148 28.73 -9.83 -1.41
N ALA A 149 29.72 -8.92 -1.39
CA ALA A 149 30.66 -8.77 -0.29
C ALA A 149 29.93 -8.35 1.00
N GLU A 150 29.03 -7.37 0.90
CA GLU A 150 28.21 -6.90 2.03
C GLU A 150 27.31 -8.03 2.57
N VAL A 151 26.62 -8.76 1.68
CA VAL A 151 25.82 -9.92 2.08
C VAL A 151 26.69 -10.97 2.78
N SER A 152 27.87 -11.27 2.24
CA SER A 152 28.80 -12.23 2.84
C SER A 152 29.29 -11.78 4.22
N GLN A 153 29.56 -10.49 4.42
CA GLN A 153 30.00 -9.94 5.70
C GLN A 153 28.93 -10.11 6.77
N HIS A 154 27.67 -9.79 6.47
CA HIS A 154 26.57 -9.98 7.42
C HIS A 154 26.31 -11.47 7.70
N VAL A 155 26.37 -12.33 6.69
CA VAL A 155 26.25 -13.79 6.90
C VAL A 155 27.40 -14.34 7.76
N GLN A 156 28.61 -13.80 7.65
CA GLN A 156 29.73 -14.20 8.52
C GLN A 156 29.55 -13.67 9.95
N CYS A 157 29.11 -12.43 10.11
CA CYS A 157 28.80 -11.85 11.42
C CYS A 157 27.72 -12.67 12.13
N TYR A 158 26.66 -13.00 11.40
CA TYR A 158 25.58 -13.88 11.82
C TYR A 158 26.09 -15.24 12.35
N VAL A 159 26.94 -15.91 11.56
CA VAL A 159 27.45 -17.25 11.91
C VAL A 159 28.40 -17.21 13.11
N ASN A 160 29.25 -16.19 13.20
CA ASN A 160 30.29 -16.11 14.22
C ASN A 160 29.79 -15.55 15.55
N ASN A 161 28.93 -14.53 15.50
CA ASN A 161 28.52 -13.75 16.67
C ASN A 161 27.04 -13.93 17.04
N GLY A 162 26.27 -14.61 16.19
CA GLY A 162 24.85 -14.87 16.42
C GLY A 162 23.92 -13.71 16.03
N TYR A 163 22.65 -13.88 16.37
CA TYR A 163 21.54 -13.02 15.96
C TYR A 163 21.64 -11.59 16.50
N GLU A 164 21.91 -11.44 17.81
CA GLU A 164 21.89 -10.14 18.46
C GLU A 164 23.00 -9.22 17.93
N ALA A 165 24.20 -9.79 17.74
CA ALA A 165 25.33 -9.06 17.18
C ALA A 165 25.09 -8.62 15.73
N GLU A 166 24.38 -9.42 14.94
CA GLU A 166 24.02 -9.04 13.58
C GLU A 166 23.05 -7.85 13.55
N ILE A 167 22.02 -7.85 14.41
CA ILE A 167 21.07 -6.72 14.52
C ILE A 167 21.80 -5.45 14.96
N SER A 168 22.65 -5.53 15.97
CA SER A 168 23.45 -4.39 16.43
C SER A 168 24.37 -3.86 15.32
N SER A 169 24.97 -4.75 14.51
CA SER A 169 25.80 -4.34 13.37
C SER A 169 25.08 -3.46 12.34
N TYR A 170 23.75 -3.61 12.18
CA TYR A 170 22.98 -2.74 11.28
C TYR A 170 22.68 -1.38 11.91
N VAL A 171 22.24 -1.37 13.16
CA VAL A 171 21.82 -0.15 13.87
C VAL A 171 23.00 0.74 14.25
N ASP A 172 24.16 0.14 14.53
CA ASP A 172 25.40 0.84 14.89
C ASP A 172 26.26 1.20 13.68
N SER A 173 25.78 0.94 12.45
CA SER A 173 26.49 1.36 11.25
C SER A 173 26.46 2.88 11.08
N ASP A 174 27.58 3.45 10.64
CA ASP A 174 27.68 4.88 10.31
C ASP A 174 26.62 5.29 9.28
N GLU A 175 26.31 4.38 8.36
CA GLU A 175 25.27 4.57 7.36
C GLU A 175 23.88 4.77 7.98
N TYR A 176 23.53 4.03 9.04
CA TYR A 176 22.27 4.23 9.75
C TYR A 176 22.24 5.62 10.41
N TYR A 177 23.34 5.98 11.08
CA TYR A 177 23.46 7.25 11.80
C TYR A 177 23.37 8.46 10.86
N GLU A 178 24.09 8.45 9.74
CA GLU A 178 24.02 9.52 8.73
C GLU A 178 22.63 9.63 8.07
N ARG A 179 21.91 8.51 7.98
CA ARG A 179 20.59 8.43 7.32
C ARG A 179 19.44 8.91 8.17
N PHE A 180 19.37 8.39 9.39
CA PHE A 180 18.21 8.50 10.24
C PHE A 180 18.52 9.25 11.54
N GLY A 181 19.79 9.27 11.96
CA GLY A 181 20.19 9.75 13.27
C GLY A 181 19.57 8.91 14.39
N GLU A 182 19.32 9.55 15.53
CA GLU A 182 18.73 8.89 16.70
C GLU A 182 17.20 9.02 16.78
N ASP A 183 16.63 9.98 16.03
CA ASP A 183 15.27 10.49 16.19
C ASP A 183 14.32 10.14 15.04
N THR A 184 14.82 9.53 13.95
CA THR A 184 14.01 9.24 12.77
C THR A 184 13.78 7.74 12.62
N VAL A 185 12.51 7.35 12.43
CA VAL A 185 12.16 5.96 12.14
C VAL A 185 12.67 5.60 10.74
N PRO A 186 13.22 4.39 10.51
CA PRO A 186 13.64 3.99 9.17
C PRO A 186 12.48 4.07 8.16
N TYR A 187 12.81 4.38 6.90
CA TYR A 187 11.84 4.50 5.82
C TYR A 187 12.52 4.18 4.48
N GLU A 188 11.72 3.92 3.44
CA GLU A 188 12.24 3.72 2.09
C GLU A 188 12.88 5.01 1.55
N GLN A 189 14.16 4.95 1.19
CA GLN A 189 14.91 6.16 0.85
C GLN A 189 15.07 6.35 -0.65
N PHE A 190 14.65 7.51 -1.14
CA PHE A 190 14.94 7.98 -2.49
C PHE A 190 16.04 9.06 -2.45
N ARG A 191 17.30 8.65 -2.62
CA ARG A 191 18.48 9.50 -2.41
C ARG A 191 18.90 10.36 -3.61
N GLY A 192 18.27 10.17 -4.77
CA GLY A 192 18.67 10.80 -6.03
C GLY A 192 19.98 10.24 -6.59
N THR A 193 21.06 10.29 -5.81
CA THR A 193 22.34 9.63 -6.10
C THR A 193 22.40 8.24 -5.46
N TYR A 194 22.75 7.24 -6.26
CA TYR A 194 23.00 5.87 -5.82
C TYR A 194 24.42 5.46 -6.22
N MET A 195 25.03 4.55 -5.46
CA MET A 195 26.36 4.02 -5.80
C MET A 195 26.28 3.27 -7.14
N THR A 196 25.24 2.45 -7.30
CA THR A 196 24.89 1.83 -8.57
C THR A 196 23.43 2.05 -8.92
N ALA A 197 23.11 2.09 -10.22
CA ALA A 197 21.72 2.16 -10.68
C ALA A 197 20.90 0.93 -10.25
N GLU A 198 21.56 -0.21 -10.00
CA GLU A 198 20.89 -1.41 -9.53
C GLU A 198 20.45 -1.32 -8.07
N ASP A 199 21.11 -0.49 -7.24
CA ASP A 199 20.73 -0.31 -5.84
C ASP A 199 19.31 0.21 -5.72
N PHE A 200 18.96 1.21 -6.55
CA PHE A 200 17.60 1.72 -6.67
C PHE A 200 16.63 0.61 -7.10
N ASN A 201 16.96 -0.11 -8.17
CA ASN A 201 16.07 -1.15 -8.71
C ASN A 201 15.83 -2.28 -7.69
N ARG A 202 16.87 -2.70 -6.97
CA ARG A 202 16.79 -3.75 -5.94
C ARG A 202 15.98 -3.27 -4.74
N MET A 203 16.24 -2.06 -4.25
CA MET A 203 15.48 -1.43 -3.15
C MET A 203 13.99 -1.40 -3.49
N VAL A 204 13.62 -0.83 -4.64
CA VAL A 204 12.22 -0.70 -5.05
C VAL A 204 11.56 -2.07 -5.24
N SER A 205 12.28 -3.05 -5.81
CA SER A 205 11.76 -4.41 -5.99
C SER A 205 11.52 -5.17 -4.67
N MET A 206 12.26 -4.82 -3.61
CA MET A 206 12.13 -5.43 -2.28
C MET A 206 10.91 -4.92 -1.54
N TYR A 207 10.66 -3.61 -1.59
CA TYR A 207 9.46 -2.99 -1.06
C TYR A 207 8.20 -3.45 -1.80
N GLY A 208 8.23 -3.48 -3.14
CA GLY A 208 7.08 -3.87 -3.94
C GLY A 208 5.92 -2.88 -3.79
N ALA A 209 4.71 -3.29 -4.18
CA ALA A 209 3.56 -2.37 -4.16
C ALA A 209 3.20 -1.87 -2.75
N PRO A 210 2.77 -0.60 -2.61
CA PRO A 210 2.35 -0.06 -1.32
C PRO A 210 1.21 -0.91 -0.76
N GLY A 211 1.31 -1.28 0.52
CA GLY A 211 0.36 -2.16 1.20
C GLY A 211 0.66 -3.66 1.08
N GLN A 212 1.66 -4.07 0.29
CA GLN A 212 2.17 -5.44 0.34
C GLN A 212 2.87 -5.73 1.66
N SER A 213 2.99 -7.02 2.00
CA SER A 213 3.77 -7.51 3.13
C SER A 213 4.83 -8.51 2.67
N ASP A 214 5.78 -8.84 3.54
CA ASP A 214 6.87 -9.76 3.21
C ASP A 214 6.47 -11.25 3.17
N LYS A 215 5.27 -11.58 3.63
CA LYS A 215 4.73 -12.96 3.67
C LYS A 215 4.34 -13.44 2.28
N SER A 216 4.65 -14.70 1.97
CA SER A 216 4.15 -15.36 0.76
C SER A 216 3.98 -16.87 0.97
N LEU A 217 2.76 -17.23 1.36
CA LEU A 217 2.36 -18.62 1.60
C LEU A 217 2.45 -19.47 0.33
N THR A 218 2.12 -18.92 -0.83
CA THR A 218 2.20 -19.66 -2.10
C THR A 218 3.64 -20.00 -2.49
N SER A 219 4.61 -19.10 -2.28
CA SER A 219 6.02 -19.47 -2.52
C SER A 219 6.53 -20.46 -1.47
N ARG A 220 6.15 -20.27 -0.20
CA ARG A 220 6.56 -21.16 0.89
C ARG A 220 6.02 -22.58 0.69
N ALA A 221 4.73 -22.70 0.37
CA ALA A 221 4.07 -23.98 0.11
C ALA A 221 4.73 -24.78 -1.01
N ARG A 222 5.15 -24.09 -2.08
CA ARG A 222 5.90 -24.71 -3.19
C ARG A 222 7.26 -25.22 -2.75
N SER A 223 8.00 -24.47 -1.92
CA SER A 223 9.29 -24.92 -1.39
C SER A 223 9.17 -26.03 -0.34
N THR A 224 8.08 -26.06 0.44
CA THR A 224 7.87 -27.06 1.50
C THR A 224 7.09 -28.29 1.04
N GLY A 225 6.65 -28.35 -0.22
CA GLY A 225 5.91 -29.49 -0.78
C GLY A 225 4.46 -29.60 -0.28
N VAL A 226 3.84 -28.49 0.14
CA VAL A 226 2.45 -28.48 0.60
C VAL A 226 1.51 -28.12 -0.56
N ALA A 227 0.59 -29.03 -0.89
CA ALA A 227 -0.34 -28.85 -2.02
C ALA A 227 -1.23 -27.59 -1.88
N ASN A 228 -1.79 -27.37 -0.69
CA ASN A 228 -2.65 -26.22 -0.40
C ASN A 228 -1.87 -25.15 0.36
N SER A 229 -1.70 -23.96 -0.23
CA SER A 229 -0.94 -22.88 0.41
C SER A 229 -1.47 -22.46 1.77
N ASN A 230 -2.78 -22.59 1.97
CA ASN A 230 -3.45 -22.22 3.22
C ASN A 230 -3.20 -23.21 4.37
N LYS A 231 -2.61 -24.38 4.08
CA LYS A 231 -2.19 -25.36 5.11
C LYS A 231 -0.83 -25.02 5.71
N VAL A 232 -0.06 -24.13 5.09
CA VAL A 232 1.22 -23.64 5.63
C VAL A 232 0.95 -22.72 6.83
N LEU A 233 1.79 -22.84 7.87
CA LEU A 233 1.72 -21.96 9.04
C LEU A 233 1.93 -20.50 8.63
N SER A 234 0.96 -19.64 8.98
CA SER A 234 0.96 -18.21 8.58
C SER A 234 2.05 -17.37 9.28
N LEU A 235 2.52 -17.82 10.44
CA LEU A 235 3.60 -17.17 11.18
C LEU A 235 4.92 -17.19 10.39
N GLU A 236 5.20 -18.33 9.74
CA GLU A 236 6.45 -18.60 9.00
C GLU A 236 6.44 -18.09 7.54
N GLY A 237 5.43 -17.31 7.16
CA GLY A 237 5.19 -16.94 5.76
C GLY A 237 6.32 -16.14 5.08
N ALA A 238 7.26 -15.56 5.84
CA ALA A 238 8.39 -14.81 5.29
C ALA A 238 9.52 -15.71 4.73
N GLY A 239 9.54 -16.98 5.12
CA GLY A 239 10.55 -18.00 4.82
C GLY A 239 10.59 -18.50 3.37
N ARG A 240 10.65 -17.61 2.41
CA ARG A 240 10.78 -17.93 0.97
C ARG A 240 12.21 -17.72 0.47
N SER A 241 12.48 -18.16 -0.75
CA SER A 241 13.74 -17.84 -1.44
C SER A 241 13.99 -16.33 -1.49
N SER A 242 15.25 -15.93 -1.36
CA SER A 242 15.64 -14.51 -1.48
C SER A 242 15.25 -13.94 -2.85
N LYS A 243 14.77 -12.69 -2.86
CA LYS A 243 14.39 -12.00 -4.10
C LYS A 243 15.60 -11.43 -4.85
N THR A 244 16.57 -10.90 -4.10
CA THR A 244 17.63 -10.04 -4.65
C THR A 244 18.99 -10.69 -4.65
N VAL A 245 19.33 -11.51 -3.64
CA VAL A 245 20.68 -12.04 -3.44
C VAL A 245 21.15 -12.88 -4.64
N GLY A 246 20.27 -13.66 -5.26
CA GLY A 246 20.60 -14.40 -6.48
C GLY A 246 21.05 -13.48 -7.63
N ARG A 247 20.42 -12.31 -7.78
CA ARG A 247 20.78 -11.31 -8.81
C ARG A 247 22.05 -10.54 -8.43
N VAL A 248 22.27 -10.31 -7.13
CA VAL A 248 23.48 -9.68 -6.61
C VAL A 248 24.69 -10.58 -6.89
N ALA A 249 24.57 -11.88 -6.69
CA ALA A 249 25.64 -12.84 -6.95
C ALA A 249 26.00 -12.93 -8.44
N THR A 250 25.00 -12.85 -9.33
CA THR A 250 25.21 -12.94 -10.79
C THR A 250 25.39 -11.59 -11.48
N ASN A 251 25.32 -10.46 -10.75
CA ASN A 251 25.31 -9.10 -11.29
C ASN A 251 24.35 -8.95 -12.49
N THR A 252 23.14 -9.49 -12.35
CA THR A 252 22.11 -9.44 -13.40
C THR A 252 21.09 -8.34 -13.13
N ALA A 253 20.67 -7.66 -14.20
CA ALA A 253 19.68 -6.60 -14.13
C ALA A 253 18.37 -7.02 -13.43
N SER A 254 17.81 -6.10 -12.66
CA SER A 254 16.53 -6.27 -11.97
C SER A 254 15.34 -6.22 -12.94
N SER A 255 14.27 -6.97 -12.62
CA SER A 255 13.08 -7.02 -13.47
C SER A 255 12.28 -5.71 -13.41
N LEU A 256 12.05 -5.08 -14.56
CA LEU A 256 11.31 -3.81 -14.66
C LEU A 256 9.90 -3.89 -14.10
N THR A 257 9.22 -5.03 -14.21
CA THR A 257 7.87 -5.24 -13.66
C THR A 257 7.84 -5.13 -12.15
N SER A 258 8.81 -5.74 -11.45
CA SER A 258 8.94 -5.63 -10.00
C SER A 258 9.29 -4.21 -9.59
N VAL A 259 10.19 -3.55 -10.33
CA VAL A 259 10.55 -2.14 -10.07
C VAL A 259 9.33 -1.23 -10.22
N LYS A 260 8.56 -1.36 -11.32
CA LYS A 260 7.35 -0.55 -11.55
C LYS A 260 6.37 -0.64 -10.39
N SER A 261 6.23 -1.83 -9.77
CA SER A 261 5.29 -2.01 -8.67
C SER A 261 5.68 -1.25 -7.40
N GLY A 262 6.97 -1.04 -7.14
CA GLY A 262 7.43 -0.35 -5.94
C GLY A 262 7.61 1.16 -6.08
N ILE A 263 7.40 1.73 -7.27
CA ILE A 263 7.45 3.18 -7.45
C ILE A 263 6.11 3.76 -6.96
N PRO A 264 6.12 4.85 -6.16
CA PRO A 264 4.89 5.52 -5.77
C PRO A 264 4.13 6.05 -7.00
N PRO A 265 2.78 6.07 -6.97
CA PRO A 265 1.99 6.50 -8.11
C PRO A 265 2.27 7.98 -8.45
N ARG A 266 2.59 8.27 -9.71
CA ARG A 266 2.85 9.64 -10.16
C ARG A 266 1.60 10.26 -10.75
N PRO A 267 1.13 11.42 -10.26
CA PRO A 267 -0.11 12.03 -10.72
C PRO A 267 -0.09 12.37 -12.21
N ASP A 268 1.06 12.72 -12.79
CA ASP A 268 1.13 13.18 -14.18
C ASP A 268 1.12 12.04 -15.22
N ILE A 269 1.59 10.85 -14.84
CA ILE A 269 1.83 9.72 -15.78
C ILE A 269 0.88 8.56 -15.51
N ASP A 270 0.69 8.21 -14.25
CA ASP A 270 0.01 6.98 -13.83
C ASP A 270 -1.49 7.17 -13.62
N GLN A 271 -1.99 8.43 -13.70
CA GLN A 271 -3.43 8.66 -13.77
C GLN A 271 -4.01 7.94 -14.99
N PRO A 272 -5.12 7.18 -14.82
CA PRO A 272 -5.76 6.54 -15.95
C PRO A 272 -6.13 7.63 -16.95
N ARG A 273 -5.61 7.54 -18.19
CA ARG A 273 -6.03 8.42 -19.30
C ARG A 273 -7.56 8.45 -19.27
N GLY A 274 -8.13 9.65 -19.10
CA GLY A 274 -9.55 9.84 -18.79
C GLY A 274 -10.41 8.86 -19.56
N GLN A 275 -11.10 7.99 -18.83
CA GLN A 275 -11.90 6.92 -19.44
C GLN A 275 -12.90 7.59 -20.39
N SER A 276 -12.72 7.39 -21.69
CA SER A 276 -13.67 7.84 -22.69
C SER A 276 -14.95 7.02 -22.49
N SER A 277 -15.83 7.53 -21.63
CA SER A 277 -17.10 6.88 -21.35
C SER A 277 -18.01 7.11 -22.53
N LYS A 278 -18.19 6.09 -23.37
CA LYS A 278 -19.20 6.12 -24.43
C LYS A 278 -20.58 6.20 -23.78
N ARG A 279 -21.37 7.20 -24.15
CA ARG A 279 -22.74 7.36 -23.66
C ARG A 279 -23.61 6.23 -24.21
N LEU A 280 -23.94 5.24 -23.37
CA LEU A 280 -24.84 4.14 -23.74
C LEU A 280 -26.28 4.66 -23.83
N VAL A 281 -26.97 4.33 -24.93
CA VAL A 281 -28.28 4.89 -25.30
C VAL A 281 -29.48 4.07 -24.78
N GLY A 282 -29.25 2.94 -24.11
CA GLY A 282 -30.30 2.19 -23.42
C GLY A 282 -29.70 1.37 -22.29
N ARG A 283 -30.37 1.34 -21.13
CA ARG A 283 -29.87 0.63 -19.95
C ARG A 283 -30.89 -0.42 -19.52
N ARG A 284 -30.50 -1.69 -19.62
CA ARG A 284 -31.19 -2.79 -18.94
C ARG A 284 -30.96 -2.62 -17.45
N LEU A 285 -32.04 -2.55 -16.66
CA LEU A 285 -31.95 -2.48 -15.20
C LEU A 285 -32.29 -3.87 -14.62
N GLU A 286 -31.40 -4.41 -13.79
CA GLU A 286 -31.65 -5.61 -13.00
C GLU A 286 -32.27 -5.20 -11.67
N ILE A 287 -33.43 -5.76 -11.33
CA ILE A 287 -34.13 -5.47 -10.06
C ILE A 287 -33.84 -6.58 -9.05
N VAL A 288 -34.04 -7.82 -9.48
CA VAL A 288 -33.69 -9.04 -8.76
C VAL A 288 -32.81 -9.87 -9.69
N PRO A 289 -31.86 -10.68 -9.19
CA PRO A 289 -31.13 -11.60 -10.04
C PRO A 289 -32.07 -12.41 -10.94
N GLY A 290 -31.93 -12.26 -12.25
CA GLY A 290 -32.78 -12.92 -13.24
C GLY A 290 -34.08 -12.19 -13.63
N SER A 291 -34.43 -11.06 -13.00
CA SER A 291 -35.54 -10.20 -13.41
C SER A 291 -35.05 -8.86 -13.96
N TYR A 292 -35.47 -8.55 -15.18
CA TYR A 292 -34.97 -7.42 -15.95
C TYR A 292 -36.11 -6.47 -16.31
N MET A 293 -35.88 -5.17 -16.13
CA MET A 293 -36.71 -4.14 -16.71
C MET A 293 -35.96 -3.38 -17.80
N TYR A 294 -36.68 -3.10 -18.89
CA TYR A 294 -36.21 -2.28 -20.00
C TYR A 294 -36.81 -0.90 -19.85
N LEU A 295 -36.02 0.02 -19.31
CA LEU A 295 -36.43 1.40 -19.08
C LEU A 295 -35.56 2.33 -19.91
N SER A 296 -36.17 3.37 -20.47
CA SER A 296 -35.44 4.52 -20.97
C SER A 296 -34.71 5.23 -19.82
N PRO A 297 -33.69 6.06 -20.09
CA PRO A 297 -32.99 6.79 -19.03
C PRO A 297 -33.88 7.69 -18.17
N ALA A 298 -34.97 8.22 -18.75
CA ALA A 298 -35.95 9.06 -18.04
C ALA A 298 -36.80 8.21 -17.09
N GLU A 299 -37.40 7.12 -17.61
CA GLU A 299 -38.21 6.19 -16.80
C GLU A 299 -37.36 5.53 -15.69
N ALA A 300 -36.09 5.25 -15.96
CA ALA A 300 -35.17 4.74 -14.95
C ALA A 300 -34.86 5.77 -13.84
N ALA A 301 -34.90 7.07 -14.14
CA ALA A 301 -34.74 8.12 -13.13
C ALA A 301 -36.01 8.26 -12.27
N GLU A 302 -37.19 8.20 -12.89
CA GLU A 302 -38.48 8.20 -12.19
C GLU A 302 -38.64 6.98 -11.28
N TYR A 303 -38.31 5.79 -11.78
CA TYR A 303 -38.31 4.57 -10.98
C TYR A 303 -37.38 4.68 -9.76
N ARG A 304 -36.18 5.27 -9.92
CA ARG A 304 -35.27 5.55 -8.79
C ARG A 304 -35.86 6.55 -7.80
N ALA A 305 -36.55 7.58 -8.28
CA ALA A 305 -37.22 8.57 -7.42
C ALA A 305 -38.36 7.93 -6.60
N GLN A 306 -39.15 7.06 -7.22
CA GLN A 306 -40.19 6.27 -6.54
C GLN A 306 -39.59 5.37 -5.47
N GLN A 307 -38.51 4.65 -5.80
CA GLN A 307 -37.79 3.82 -4.82
C GLN A 307 -37.19 4.66 -3.67
N ALA A 308 -36.68 5.85 -3.95
CA ALA A 308 -36.21 6.76 -2.91
C ALA A 308 -37.34 7.20 -1.96
N ALA A 309 -38.54 7.49 -2.48
CA ALA A 309 -39.70 7.80 -1.66
C ALA A 309 -40.11 6.62 -0.76
N VAL A 310 -40.16 5.40 -1.32
CA VAL A 310 -40.43 4.18 -0.53
C VAL A 310 -39.34 3.96 0.52
N SER A 311 -38.08 4.25 0.20
CA SER A 311 -36.98 4.14 1.16
C SER A 311 -37.11 5.12 2.33
N GLN A 312 -37.65 6.33 2.11
CA GLN A 312 -37.90 7.28 3.20
C GLN A 312 -38.99 6.78 4.16
N VAL A 313 -40.05 6.16 3.62
CA VAL A 313 -41.07 5.48 4.44
C VAL A 313 -40.45 4.32 5.21
N SER A 314 -39.58 3.54 4.57
CA SER A 314 -38.85 2.45 5.24
C SER A 314 -37.94 2.97 6.37
N ALA A 315 -37.32 4.15 6.18
CA ALA A 315 -36.47 4.79 7.17
C ALA A 315 -37.28 5.33 8.36
N ALA A 316 -38.53 5.76 8.16
CA ALA A 316 -39.41 6.21 9.24
C ALA A 316 -39.70 5.10 10.27
N PHE A 317 -39.68 3.82 9.88
CA PHE A 317 -39.82 2.71 10.84
C PHE A 317 -38.67 2.66 11.87
N SER A 318 -37.51 3.24 11.58
CA SER A 318 -36.43 3.34 12.58
C SER A 318 -36.80 4.29 13.73
N ALA A 319 -37.61 5.33 13.48
CA ALA A 319 -38.14 6.22 14.50
C ALA A 319 -39.15 5.50 15.42
N ASP A 320 -39.96 4.59 14.86
CA ASP A 320 -40.86 3.74 15.63
C ASP A 320 -40.10 2.76 16.52
N VAL A 321 -38.95 2.25 16.08
CA VAL A 321 -38.07 1.42 16.92
C VAL A 321 -37.50 2.26 18.08
N GLN A 322 -37.07 3.50 17.83
CA GLN A 322 -36.57 4.40 18.87
C GLN A 322 -37.64 4.74 19.90
N SER A 323 -38.88 5.01 19.47
CA SER A 323 -39.99 5.30 20.38
C SER A 323 -40.31 4.09 21.28
N LYS A 324 -40.29 2.87 20.72
CA LYS A 324 -40.44 1.63 21.51
C LYS A 324 -39.27 1.41 22.48
N MET A 325 -38.03 1.69 22.08
CA MET A 325 -36.88 1.63 23.00
C MET A 325 -37.01 2.64 24.15
N ALA A 326 -37.53 3.84 23.88
CA ALA A 326 -37.80 4.83 24.92
C ALA A 326 -38.86 4.34 25.90
N GLN A 327 -39.93 3.69 25.42
CA GLN A 327 -40.95 3.07 26.28
C GLN A 327 -40.36 1.97 27.16
N VAL A 328 -39.53 1.09 26.60
CA VAL A 328 -38.81 0.06 27.37
C VAL A 328 -37.93 0.69 28.45
N SER A 329 -37.22 1.78 28.15
CA SER A 329 -36.40 2.50 29.13
C SER A 329 -37.23 3.10 30.26
N LYS A 330 -38.43 3.60 29.96
CA LYS A 330 -39.37 4.15 30.96
C LYS A 330 -39.87 3.05 31.89
N LEU A 331 -40.33 1.92 31.34
CA LEU A 331 -40.78 0.77 32.13
C LEU A 331 -39.66 0.21 33.01
N LYS A 332 -38.40 0.16 32.52
CA LYS A 332 -37.25 -0.23 33.34
C LYS A 332 -37.03 0.69 34.54
N ARG A 333 -37.24 2.02 34.39
CA ARG A 333 -37.15 2.97 35.50
C ARG A 333 -38.28 2.77 36.52
N GLU A 334 -39.49 2.51 36.05
CA GLU A 334 -40.65 2.24 36.90
C GLU A 334 -40.47 0.94 37.71
N LEU A 335 -39.96 -0.12 37.09
CA LEU A 335 -39.61 -1.37 37.77
C LEU A 335 -38.50 -1.17 38.83
N ALA A 336 -37.45 -0.40 38.50
CA ALA A 336 -36.40 -0.06 39.46
C ALA A 336 -36.93 0.73 40.67
N ALA A 337 -37.89 1.63 40.47
CA ALA A 337 -38.53 2.38 41.55
C ALA A 337 -39.38 1.51 42.48
N LEU A 338 -39.89 0.37 41.99
CA LEU A 338 -40.65 -0.60 42.77
C LEU A 338 -39.76 -1.61 43.53
N GLY A 339 -38.43 -1.48 43.43
CA GLY A 339 -37.47 -2.39 44.09
C GLY A 339 -37.46 -3.82 43.51
N LEU A 340 -38.22 -4.06 42.44
CA LEU A 340 -38.24 -5.30 41.69
C LEU A 340 -37.19 -5.19 40.59
N SER A 341 -35.92 -5.35 40.96
CA SER A 341 -34.85 -5.47 39.96
C SER A 341 -34.98 -6.79 39.21
N VAL A 342 -34.99 -6.74 37.88
CA VAL A 342 -34.60 -7.88 37.03
C VAL A 342 -33.09 -7.89 36.89
#